data_AF-A0A5S4V419-F1
#
_entry.id   AF-A0A5S4V419-F1
#
_cell.length_a   1.000
_cell.length_b   1.000
_cell.length_c   1.000
_cell.angle_alpha   90.00
_cell.angle_beta   90.00
_cell.angle_gamma   90.00
#
_symmetry.space_group_name_H-M   'P 1'
#
loop_
_entity.id
_entity.type
_entity.pdbx_description
1 polymer ?
#
loop_
_entity_poly.entity_id
_entity_poly.type
_entity_poly.pdbx_seq_one_letter_code
_entity_poly.pdbx_strand_id
1 'polypeptide(L)'
;METGAFFVVWGKGLFKETTAVHVDGDIWEFTAQDTGRTFVVEDSDGNVVLRERGRVTLRVLFDTLGDGQPGGIVLEEEITGVFGPHPAIDTDFCEIATDLIG
;
A
#
# COMPACT_ATOMS: atom_id res chain seq x y z
N MET A 1 -12.88 -23.11 20.17
CA MET A 1 -11.77 -24.04 19.89
C MET A 1 -10.83 -23.27 18.98
N GLU A 2 -9.55 -23.17 19.31
CA GLU A 2 -8.58 -22.64 18.34
C GLU A 2 -8.48 -23.65 17.19
N THR A 3 -8.81 -23.19 15.98
CA THR A 3 -8.82 -24.00 14.76
C THR A 3 -7.41 -24.29 14.24
N GLY A 4 -6.41 -23.50 14.68
CA GLY A 4 -5.07 -23.50 14.12
C GLY A 4 -5.00 -22.90 12.72
N ALA A 5 -6.11 -22.36 12.21
CA ALA A 5 -6.17 -21.72 10.90
C ALA A 5 -5.38 -20.40 10.92
N PHE A 6 -4.74 -20.12 9.80
CA PHE A 6 -3.97 -18.90 9.58
C PHE A 6 -4.11 -18.50 8.10
N PHE A 7 -3.76 -17.26 7.81
CA PHE A 7 -3.56 -16.80 6.45
C PHE A 7 -2.22 -16.08 6.36
N VAL A 8 -1.68 -15.99 5.16
CA VAL A 8 -0.43 -15.29 4.88
C VAL A 8 -0.71 -14.12 3.96
N VAL A 9 -0.18 -12.94 4.31
CA VAL A 9 -0.17 -11.78 3.42
C VAL A 9 1.27 -11.53 3.00
N TRP A 10 1.52 -11.48 1.69
CA TRP A 10 2.85 -11.21 1.16
C TRP A 10 2.82 -10.49 -0.18
N GLY A 11 3.86 -9.73 -0.48
CA GLY A 11 3.90 -8.83 -1.62
C GLY A 11 5.18 -8.89 -2.43
N LYS A 12 5.08 -8.54 -3.71
CA LYS A 12 6.20 -8.22 -4.61
C LYS A 12 5.84 -6.95 -5.38
N GLY A 13 5.75 -5.85 -4.65
CA GLY A 13 5.52 -4.52 -5.17
C GLY A 13 6.82 -3.76 -5.41
N LEU A 14 6.69 -2.64 -6.13
CA LEU A 14 7.71 -1.62 -6.26
C LEU A 14 7.06 -0.28 -5.95
N PHE A 15 7.43 0.29 -4.81
CA PHE A 15 7.19 1.70 -4.54
C PHE A 15 8.32 2.54 -5.12
N LYS A 16 7.98 3.63 -5.80
CA LYS A 16 8.96 4.56 -6.36
C LYS A 16 8.43 5.99 -6.37
N GLU A 17 9.17 6.92 -5.79
CA GLU A 17 9.00 8.33 -6.12
C GLU A 17 9.56 8.61 -7.53
N THR A 18 8.76 9.27 -8.35
CA THR A 18 9.12 9.64 -9.73
C THR A 18 9.58 11.08 -9.84
N THR A 19 9.06 11.97 -9.00
CA THR A 19 9.44 13.38 -8.94
C THR A 19 9.35 13.91 -7.51
N ALA A 20 10.15 14.94 -7.22
CA ALA A 20 10.11 15.71 -5.99
C ALA A 20 10.19 17.20 -6.36
N VAL A 21 9.23 18.00 -5.88
CA VAL A 21 9.15 19.43 -6.14
C VAL A 21 9.16 20.15 -4.79
N HIS A 22 10.11 21.07 -4.61
CA HIS A 22 10.14 21.91 -3.41
C HIS A 22 8.95 22.87 -3.43
N VAL A 23 8.23 22.97 -2.31
CA VAL A 23 7.06 23.83 -2.17
C VAL A 23 7.41 25.08 -1.38
N ASP A 24 7.79 24.91 -0.11
CA ASP A 24 8.22 25.99 0.79
C ASP A 24 8.92 25.39 2.00
N GLY A 25 9.90 26.09 2.59
CA GLY A 25 10.63 25.62 3.78
C GLY A 25 11.11 24.17 3.64
N ASP A 26 10.63 23.31 4.53
CA ASP A 26 10.94 21.88 4.59
C ASP A 26 9.89 20.99 3.89
N ILE A 27 8.95 21.60 3.16
CA ILE A 27 7.82 20.95 2.49
C ILE A 27 8.13 20.65 1.02
N TRP A 28 7.87 19.40 0.63
CA TRP A 28 8.05 18.89 -0.72
C TRP A 28 6.79 18.17 -1.20
N GLU A 29 6.46 18.34 -2.48
CA GLU A 29 5.46 17.54 -3.16
C GLU A 29 6.15 16.41 -3.93
N PHE A 30 5.82 15.17 -3.60
CA PHE A 30 6.27 13.99 -4.30
C PHE A 30 5.18 13.43 -5.19
N THR A 31 5.53 13.04 -6.41
CA THR A 31 4.72 12.09 -7.18
C THR A 31 5.34 10.72 -7.03
N ALA A 32 4.54 9.75 -6.62
CA ALA A 32 4.96 8.38 -6.44
C ALA A 32 4.05 7.40 -7.19
N GLN A 33 4.54 6.19 -7.35
CA GLN A 33 3.74 5.08 -7.81
C GLN A 33 4.05 3.84 -6.99
N ASP A 34 3.01 3.05 -6.73
CA ASP A 34 3.13 1.68 -6.28
C ASP A 34 2.66 0.77 -7.40
N THR A 35 3.50 -0.19 -7.80
CA THR A 35 3.27 -1.02 -8.98
C THR A 35 3.63 -2.48 -8.76
N GLY A 36 2.98 -3.36 -9.52
CA GLY A 36 3.28 -4.78 -9.57
C GLY A 36 2.23 -5.60 -8.86
N ARG A 37 2.66 -6.53 -8.00
CA ARG A 37 1.78 -7.36 -7.17
C ARG A 37 1.99 -6.97 -5.71
N THR A 38 1.40 -5.86 -5.33
CA THR A 38 1.60 -5.23 -4.02
C THR A 38 1.30 -6.18 -2.88
N PHE A 39 0.23 -6.98 -2.97
CA PHE A 39 0.04 -8.11 -2.05
C PHE A 39 -0.78 -9.29 -2.60
N VAL A 40 -0.67 -10.42 -1.90
CA VAL A 40 -1.39 -11.68 -2.10
C VAL A 40 -1.82 -12.16 -0.73
N VAL A 41 -3.04 -12.68 -0.64
CA VAL A 41 -3.55 -13.38 0.54
C VAL A 41 -3.66 -14.86 0.20
N GLU A 42 -3.08 -15.71 1.05
CA GLU A 42 -3.15 -17.18 0.96
C GLU A 42 -3.80 -17.74 2.23
N ASP A 43 -4.67 -18.75 2.06
CA ASP A 43 -5.24 -19.51 3.18
C ASP A 43 -4.20 -20.47 3.82
N SER A 44 -4.61 -21.22 4.85
CA SER A 44 -3.74 -22.17 5.55
C SER A 44 -3.26 -23.35 4.70
N ASP A 45 -3.97 -23.64 3.61
CA ASP A 45 -3.63 -24.69 2.65
C ASP A 45 -2.72 -24.17 1.52
N GLY A 46 -2.43 -22.86 1.52
CA GLY A 46 -1.62 -22.18 0.51
C GLY A 46 -2.40 -21.81 -0.75
N ASN A 47 -3.74 -21.87 -0.74
CA ASN A 47 -4.54 -21.39 -1.86
C ASN A 47 -4.59 -19.86 -1.85
N VAL A 48 -4.40 -19.26 -3.02
CA VAL A 48 -4.51 -17.81 -3.18
C VAL A 48 -5.98 -17.41 -3.19
N VAL A 49 -6.39 -16.62 -2.20
CA VAL A 49 -7.76 -16.11 -2.08
C VAL A 49 -7.90 -14.69 -2.62
N LEU A 50 -6.84 -13.89 -2.55
CA LEU A 50 -6.80 -12.56 -3.14
C LEU A 50 -5.44 -12.29 -3.77
N ARG A 51 -5.45 -11.68 -4.96
CA ARG A 51 -4.24 -11.25 -5.66
C ARG A 51 -4.39 -9.80 -6.11
N GLU A 52 -3.84 -8.90 -5.29
CA GLU A 52 -3.77 -7.48 -5.60
C GLU A 52 -2.68 -7.23 -6.65
N ARG A 53 -3.01 -6.45 -7.68
CA ARG A 53 -2.08 -6.15 -8.77
C ARG A 53 -2.43 -4.85 -9.47
N GLY A 54 -1.47 -4.28 -10.17
CA GLY A 54 -1.71 -3.08 -10.97
C GLY A 54 -0.81 -1.96 -10.51
N ARG A 55 -1.28 -0.73 -10.69
CA ARG A 55 -0.50 0.46 -10.40
C ARG A 55 -1.39 1.56 -9.83
N VAL A 56 -1.01 2.06 -8.67
CA VAL A 56 -1.58 3.27 -8.06
C VAL A 56 -0.56 4.40 -8.20
N THR A 57 -1.00 5.59 -8.61
CA THR A 57 -0.17 6.80 -8.57
C THR A 57 -0.64 7.68 -7.43
N LEU A 58 0.31 8.26 -6.71
CA LEU A 58 0.07 9.05 -5.52
C LEU A 58 0.73 10.42 -5.66
N ARG A 59 0.11 11.42 -5.03
CA ARG A 59 0.71 12.71 -4.77
C ARG A 59 0.77 12.90 -3.27
N VAL A 60 1.95 13.20 -2.75
CA VAL A 60 2.22 13.28 -1.32
C VAL A 60 2.84 14.63 -1.01
N LEU A 61 2.19 15.41 -0.15
CA LEU A 61 2.79 16.58 0.46
C LEU A 61 3.48 16.15 1.76
N PHE A 62 4.78 16.40 1.85
CA PHE A 62 5.62 15.86 2.90
C PHE A 62 6.50 16.94 3.50
N ASP A 63 6.55 17.00 4.83
CA ASP A 63 7.41 17.92 5.58
C ASP A 63 8.59 17.14 6.18
N THR A 64 9.80 17.48 5.74
CA THR A 64 11.05 16.88 6.20
C THR A 64 11.48 17.34 7.59
N LEU A 65 10.74 18.27 8.22
CA LEU A 65 10.95 18.84 9.55
C LEU A 65 12.23 19.68 9.73
N GLY A 66 13.15 19.66 8.76
CA GLY A 66 14.37 20.45 8.79
C GLY A 66 15.34 20.07 9.94
N ASP A 67 15.15 18.92 10.57
CA ASP A 67 15.88 18.50 11.78
C ASP A 67 17.18 17.71 11.47
N GLY A 68 17.47 17.49 10.18
CA GLY A 68 18.63 16.75 9.70
C GLY A 68 18.58 15.25 10.00
N GLN A 69 17.43 14.71 10.42
CA GLN A 69 17.20 13.27 10.59
C GLN A 69 16.50 12.68 9.35
N PRO A 70 16.68 11.38 9.08
CA PRO A 70 15.90 10.70 8.04
C PRO A 70 14.41 10.70 8.38
N GLY A 71 13.57 11.02 7.40
CA GLY A 71 12.12 10.94 7.52
C GLY A 71 11.45 12.31 7.50
N GLY A 72 10.31 12.40 8.19
CA GLY A 72 9.44 13.56 8.20
C GLY A 72 7.99 13.16 8.48
N ILE A 73 7.05 14.03 8.12
CA ILE A 73 5.62 13.80 8.28
C ILE A 73 4.88 13.94 6.94
N VAL A 74 3.90 13.07 6.71
CA VAL A 74 2.95 13.21 5.60
C VAL A 74 1.91 14.25 6.02
N LEU A 75 1.82 15.35 5.27
CA LEU A 75 0.83 16.40 5.48
C LEU A 75 -0.46 16.09 4.72
N GLU A 76 -0.32 15.61 3.48
CA GLU A 76 -1.44 15.25 2.60
C GLU A 76 -1.02 14.09 1.68
N GLU A 77 -1.94 13.18 1.40
CA GLU A 77 -1.75 12.08 0.46
C GLU A 77 -3.01 11.90 -0.38
N GLU A 78 -2.84 11.87 -1.69
CA GLU A 78 -3.91 11.72 -2.66
C GLU A 78 -3.59 10.62 -3.66
N ILE A 79 -4.54 9.70 -3.87
CA ILE A 79 -4.51 8.78 -5.00
C ILE A 79 -4.90 9.55 -6.26
N THR A 80 -3.95 9.75 -7.16
CA THR A 80 -4.14 10.49 -8.42
C THR A 80 -4.53 9.58 -9.58
N GLY A 81 -4.40 8.27 -9.43
CA GLY A 81 -4.77 7.31 -10.47
C GLY A 81 -4.67 5.85 -10.04
N VAL A 82 -5.56 5.03 -10.60
CA VAL A 82 -5.67 3.59 -10.35
C VAL A 82 -5.70 2.88 -11.70
N PHE A 83 -4.76 1.97 -11.94
CA PHE A 83 -4.54 1.36 -13.25
C PHE A 83 -4.37 -0.16 -13.16
N GLY A 84 -5.30 -0.88 -13.79
CA GLY A 84 -5.29 -2.33 -13.79
C GLY A 84 -6.16 -2.92 -12.67
N PRO A 85 -6.07 -4.24 -12.43
CA PRO A 85 -7.03 -4.94 -11.57
C PRO A 85 -6.67 -4.84 -10.09
N HIS A 86 -7.36 -3.96 -9.36
CA HIS A 86 -7.18 -3.76 -7.91
C HIS A 86 -8.30 -4.39 -7.07
N PRO A 87 -8.41 -5.73 -6.99
CA PRO A 87 -9.49 -6.39 -6.26
C PRO A 87 -9.52 -6.02 -4.77
N ALA A 88 -8.40 -5.57 -4.19
CA ALA A 88 -8.37 -5.18 -2.78
C ALA A 88 -9.13 -3.89 -2.47
N ILE A 89 -9.31 -2.98 -3.43
CA ILE A 89 -9.92 -1.66 -3.17
C ILE A 89 -11.38 -1.81 -2.72
N ASP A 90 -12.10 -2.75 -3.31
CA ASP A 90 -13.53 -2.98 -3.04
C ASP A 90 -13.78 -4.15 -2.07
N THR A 91 -12.72 -4.67 -1.44
CA THR A 91 -12.79 -5.86 -0.59
C THR A 91 -12.76 -5.50 0.89
N ASP A 92 -13.65 -6.09 1.69
CA ASP A 92 -13.53 -6.06 3.14
C ASP A 92 -12.48 -7.06 3.61
N PHE A 93 -11.31 -6.55 3.99
CA PHE A 93 -10.22 -7.38 4.47
C PHE A 93 -10.55 -8.08 5.80
N CYS A 94 -11.38 -7.48 6.65
CA CYS A 94 -11.82 -8.09 7.90
C CYS A 94 -12.75 -9.27 7.61
N GLU A 95 -13.65 -9.15 6.64
CA GLU A 95 -14.50 -10.26 6.19
C GLU A 95 -13.67 -11.44 5.69
N ILE A 96 -12.67 -11.17 4.83
CA ILE A 96 -11.71 -12.21 4.38
C ILE A 96 -11.02 -12.86 5.59
N ALA A 97 -10.51 -12.07 6.53
CA ALA A 97 -9.81 -12.60 7.68
C ALA A 97 -10.73 -13.51 8.52
N THR A 98 -11.96 -13.08 8.80
CA THR A 98 -12.96 -13.86 9.54
C THR A 98 -13.28 -15.17 8.84
N ASP A 99 -13.49 -15.16 7.52
CA ASP A 99 -13.77 -16.38 6.75
C ASP A 99 -12.61 -17.39 6.80
N LEU A 100 -11.37 -16.90 6.87
CA LEU A 100 -10.18 -17.76 6.84
C LEU A 100 -9.78 -18.34 8.20
N ILE A 101 -10.07 -17.65 9.30
CA ILE A 101 -9.58 -18.05 10.63
C ILE A 101 -10.68 -18.49 11.60
N GLY A 102 -11.94 -18.13 11.34
CA GLY A 102 -13.10 -18.45 12.17
C GLY A 102 -13.30 -17.49 13.33
#